data_AF-A0A254S6P7-F1
#
_entry.id   AF-A0A254S6P7-F1
#
_cell.length_a   1.000
_cell.length_b   1.000
_cell.length_c   1.000
_cell.angle_alpha   90.00
_cell.angle_beta   90.00
_cell.angle_gamma   90.00
#
_symmetry.space_group_name_H-M   'P 1'
#
loop_
_entity.id
_entity.type
_entity.pdbx_description
1 polymer ?
#
loop_
_entity_poly.entity_id
_entity_poly.type
_entity_poly.pdbx_seq_one_letter_code
_entity_poly.pdbx_strand_id
1 'polypeptide(L)'
;MNSHVGMKIAFLAAIILSIACSDKEPSAEDLLNNAQRNVVLHRDSLGPETWIEVEKNDSLNICMDSKVRAWETSLETEILNDSCLKVQIPTLIGVNTINVKFPDSDSAYKINLAVGMKYLNLKNEEVLLGFNKYTEQDIRMFQHINEDPERLVSITGAYLIDKYPVTNCEIIQTMWDSIPFQSTYPGGFFKDLAEQWILRQGASVRYENCPVHDTAASSIFLFQAIKYANERSKREGLKPYYVFSKTTKDNQAIISRKKYIISYLDFNNPKDAYIQVSVDESSDGYRLPYYDEWMMFARGGDKKKRAIWGNYLPSLQYAQRYANFGIGNGYTQPVGQLKPNGYGLYDIFGLVWEHVLFEEDNPFSVQRGSPSCLKGGNNRALLEPTLEVTYEPYWKDITYGYSEPNYTGGRAEGFRLIRNIGNNAKWTEIKTVDEN
;
A
#
# COMPACT_ATOMS: atom_id res chain seq x y z
N MET A 1 37.84 -61.58 -0.76
CA MET A 1 37.33 -61.24 -2.10
C MET A 1 37.01 -59.75 -2.11
N ASN A 2 37.81 -58.98 -2.85
CA ASN A 2 37.65 -57.63 -3.42
C ASN A 2 37.12 -56.50 -2.49
N SER A 3 37.73 -55.31 -2.38
CA SER A 3 38.77 -54.67 -3.21
C SER A 3 39.22 -53.31 -2.63
N HIS A 4 40.49 -52.96 -2.89
CA HIS A 4 41.14 -51.63 -3.06
C HIS A 4 41.26 -50.67 -1.85
N VAL A 5 42.45 -50.26 -1.36
CA VAL A 5 43.69 -49.64 -1.91
C VAL A 5 43.67 -48.09 -1.87
N GLY A 6 44.75 -47.50 -1.30
CA GLY A 6 45.19 -46.10 -1.49
C GLY A 6 45.49 -45.39 -0.15
N MET A 7 46.65 -45.55 0.48
CA MET A 7 48.00 -44.98 0.21
C MET A 7 48.08 -43.44 0.25
N LYS A 8 48.77 -42.95 1.30
CA LYS A 8 49.19 -41.56 1.55
C LYS A 8 50.25 -41.13 0.52
N ILE A 9 50.14 -39.90 0.01
CA ILE A 9 51.25 -39.19 -0.66
C ILE A 9 51.23 -37.73 -0.21
N ALA A 10 52.37 -37.26 0.31
CA ALA A 10 52.70 -35.86 0.59
C ALA A 10 53.18 -35.18 -0.69
N PHE A 11 52.92 -33.88 -0.87
CA PHE A 11 53.66 -33.06 -1.83
C PHE A 11 53.92 -31.63 -1.34
N LEU A 12 55.13 -31.19 -1.67
CA LEU A 12 55.78 -29.90 -1.45
C LEU A 12 54.94 -28.72 -1.93
N ALA A 13 54.95 -27.62 -1.16
CA ALA A 13 54.62 -26.30 -1.66
C ALA A 13 55.88 -25.65 -2.24
N ALA A 14 55.90 -25.42 -3.56
CA ALA A 14 56.90 -24.62 -4.26
C ALA A 14 56.42 -23.17 -4.35
N ILE A 15 57.28 -22.24 -3.96
CA ILE A 15 57.14 -20.79 -4.16
C ILE A 15 57.40 -20.49 -5.63
N ILE A 16 56.40 -19.96 -6.34
CA ILE A 16 56.60 -19.27 -7.62
C ILE A 16 55.86 -17.93 -7.55
N LEU A 17 56.65 -16.86 -7.60
CA LEU A 17 56.20 -15.51 -7.94
C LEU A 17 55.68 -15.52 -9.38
N SER A 18 54.44 -15.13 -9.60
CA SER A 18 54.00 -14.59 -10.89
C SER A 18 52.92 -13.54 -10.66
N ILE A 19 53.25 -12.34 -11.12
CA ILE A 19 52.42 -11.15 -11.22
C ILE A 19 51.16 -11.48 -12.03
N ALA A 20 49.99 -11.22 -11.46
CA ALA A 20 48.76 -11.00 -12.21
C ALA A 20 47.93 -9.98 -11.44
N CYS A 21 47.68 -8.83 -12.07
CA CYS A 21 46.65 -7.89 -11.66
C CYS A 21 45.33 -8.64 -11.51
N SER A 22 44.71 -8.53 -10.34
CA SER A 22 43.29 -8.86 -10.18
C SER A 22 42.62 -7.60 -9.70
N ASP A 23 42.00 -6.89 -10.64
CA ASP A 23 40.87 -6.03 -10.35
C ASP A 23 39.85 -6.88 -9.59
N LYS A 24 39.65 -6.58 -8.31
CA LYS A 24 38.50 -7.12 -7.57
C LYS A 24 37.28 -6.40 -8.11
N GLU A 25 36.48 -7.09 -8.92
CA GLU A 25 35.08 -6.71 -9.09
C GLU A 25 34.42 -6.63 -7.70
N PRO A 26 33.68 -5.56 -7.40
CA PRO A 26 33.01 -5.43 -6.11
C PRO A 26 31.93 -6.50 -5.97
N SER A 27 31.72 -6.95 -4.73
CA SER A 27 30.75 -8.00 -4.43
C SER A 27 29.31 -7.52 -4.75
N ALA A 28 28.39 -8.44 -5.06
CA ALA A 28 27.00 -8.10 -5.34
C ALA A 28 26.29 -7.39 -4.16
N GLU A 29 26.81 -7.54 -2.94
CA GLU A 29 26.36 -6.82 -1.73
C GLU A 29 26.81 -5.34 -1.71
N ASP A 30 27.96 -5.01 -2.31
CA ASP A 30 28.45 -3.63 -2.43
C ASP A 30 27.70 -2.84 -3.52
N LEU A 31 27.22 -3.51 -4.56
CA LEU A 31 26.43 -2.90 -5.65
C LEU A 31 24.96 -2.64 -5.27
N LEU A 32 24.45 -3.33 -4.23
CA LEU A 32 23.07 -3.18 -3.75
C LEU A 32 22.89 -2.05 -2.72
N ASN A 33 23.97 -1.60 -2.07
CA ASN A 33 23.89 -0.63 -0.96
C ASN A 33 24.17 0.84 -1.34
N ASN A 34 24.46 1.16 -2.60
CA ASN A 34 24.61 2.57 -3.01
C ASN A 34 24.54 2.79 -4.53
N ALA A 35 23.56 2.19 -5.20
CA ALA A 35 23.31 2.52 -6.60
C ALA A 35 22.71 3.93 -6.69
N GLN A 36 23.57 4.95 -6.72
CA GLN A 36 23.15 6.34 -6.95
C GLN A 36 22.33 6.40 -8.24
N ARG A 37 21.03 6.67 -8.09
CA ARG A 37 20.11 6.82 -9.21
C ARG A 37 20.28 8.21 -9.79
N ASN A 38 20.51 8.30 -11.09
CA ASN A 38 20.58 9.57 -11.81
C ASN A 38 19.28 9.73 -12.63
N VAL A 39 18.61 10.87 -12.47
CA VAL A 39 17.46 11.26 -13.28
C VAL A 39 17.80 12.55 -14.01
N VAL A 40 17.78 12.49 -15.34
CA VAL A 40 17.97 13.66 -16.19
C VAL A 40 16.60 14.10 -16.69
N LEU A 41 16.25 15.37 -16.43
CA LEU A 41 15.03 16.00 -16.88
C LEU A 41 15.35 17.05 -17.94
N HIS A 42 14.48 17.13 -18.94
CA HIS A 42 14.56 18.16 -19.97
C HIS A 42 13.65 19.32 -19.60
N ARG A 43 14.18 20.55 -19.62
CA ARG A 43 13.41 21.74 -19.25
C ARG A 43 12.10 21.88 -20.04
N ASP A 44 12.15 21.60 -21.34
CA ASP A 44 10.98 21.70 -22.23
C ASP A 44 9.90 20.64 -21.94
N SER A 45 10.26 19.58 -21.20
CA SER A 45 9.33 18.53 -20.76
C SER A 45 8.70 18.80 -19.39
N LEU A 46 9.17 19.83 -18.67
CA LEU A 46 8.62 20.16 -17.36
C LEU A 46 7.22 20.76 -17.49
N GLY A 47 6.24 20.06 -16.92
CA GLY A 47 4.91 20.62 -16.72
C GLY A 47 4.86 21.54 -15.50
N PRO A 48 3.67 22.09 -15.19
CA PRO A 48 3.44 22.80 -13.92
C PRO A 48 3.80 21.93 -12.70
N GLU A 49 3.57 20.63 -12.80
CA GLU A 49 3.98 19.61 -11.84
C GLU A 49 4.56 18.41 -12.58
N THR A 50 5.77 18.02 -12.22
CA THR A 50 6.45 16.81 -12.70
C THR A 50 6.60 15.85 -11.53
N TRP A 51 6.19 14.59 -11.72
CA TRP A 51 6.19 13.57 -10.67
C TRP A 51 7.31 12.55 -10.89
N ILE A 52 8.06 12.23 -9.83
CA ILE A 52 9.12 11.21 -9.83
C ILE A 52 8.86 10.23 -8.69
N GLU A 53 8.75 8.95 -9.02
CA GLU A 53 8.60 7.86 -8.05
C GLU A 53 9.97 7.43 -7.52
N VAL A 54 10.12 7.39 -6.19
CA VAL A 54 11.39 7.09 -5.48
C VAL A 54 11.11 6.21 -4.25
N GLU A 55 12.11 5.48 -3.75
CA GLU A 55 11.95 4.70 -2.50
C GLU A 55 12.47 5.44 -1.28
N LYS A 56 12.03 5.04 -0.08
CA LYS A 56 12.47 5.60 1.20
C LYS A 56 13.99 5.43 1.37
N ASN A 57 14.67 6.43 1.92
CA ASN A 57 16.12 6.40 2.19
C ASN A 57 17.03 6.27 0.95
N ASP A 58 16.50 6.41 -0.27
CA ASP A 58 17.33 6.48 -1.49
C ASP A 58 18.21 7.74 -1.51
N SER A 59 19.32 7.69 -2.26
CA SER A 59 20.08 8.86 -2.69
C SER A 59 19.87 9.07 -4.19
N LEU A 60 19.30 10.22 -4.57
CA LEU A 60 18.93 10.54 -5.94
C LEU A 60 19.68 11.78 -6.46
N ASN A 61 20.26 11.69 -7.64
CA ASN A 61 20.77 12.86 -8.37
C ASN A 61 19.72 13.29 -9.41
N ILE A 62 19.25 14.53 -9.31
CA ILE A 62 18.34 15.16 -10.27
C ILE A 62 19.13 16.18 -11.07
N CYS A 63 19.23 15.97 -12.38
CA CYS A 63 19.94 16.85 -13.29
C CYS A 63 19.00 17.44 -14.33
N MET A 64 19.21 18.71 -14.66
CA MET A 64 18.57 19.38 -15.78
C MET A 64 19.52 19.42 -16.99
N ASP A 65 18.94 19.43 -18.19
CA ASP A 65 19.66 19.70 -19.45
C ASP A 65 20.07 21.17 -19.66
N SER A 66 19.73 22.02 -18.70
CA SER A 66 20.00 23.45 -18.70
C SER A 66 20.41 23.92 -17.30
N LYS A 67 21.05 25.10 -17.23
CA LYS A 67 21.52 25.66 -15.96
C LYS A 67 20.35 26.02 -15.05
N VAL A 68 20.46 25.65 -13.78
CA VAL A 68 19.47 25.95 -12.75
C VAL A 68 19.97 27.10 -11.89
N ARG A 69 19.12 28.12 -11.72
CA ARG A 69 19.42 29.29 -10.88
C ARG A 69 19.29 28.95 -9.40
N ALA A 70 18.22 28.23 -9.04
CA ALA A 70 17.95 27.86 -7.66
C ALA A 70 17.12 26.57 -7.57
N TRP A 71 17.45 25.78 -6.57
CA TRP A 71 16.67 24.64 -6.09
C TRP A 71 16.12 25.00 -4.72
N GLU A 72 14.79 25.02 -4.54
CA GLU A 72 14.15 25.36 -3.27
C GLU A 72 13.38 24.14 -2.75
N THR A 73 13.83 23.59 -1.63
CA THR A 73 13.22 22.42 -0.99
C THR A 73 13.56 22.38 0.50
N SER A 74 12.77 21.65 1.29
CA SER A 74 13.05 21.33 2.69
C SER A 74 13.88 20.06 2.88
N LEU A 75 14.19 19.35 1.77
CA LEU A 75 14.98 18.13 1.80
C LEU A 75 16.46 18.41 2.07
N GLU A 76 17.15 17.41 2.63
CA GLU A 76 18.61 17.42 2.70
C GLU A 76 19.19 17.22 1.29
N THR A 77 20.02 18.17 0.86
CA THR A 77 20.51 18.23 -0.53
C THR A 77 21.96 18.68 -0.61
N GLU A 78 22.61 18.30 -1.71
CA GLU A 78 23.99 18.66 -2.06
C GLU A 78 24.01 19.12 -3.53
N ILE A 79 24.40 20.37 -3.78
CA ILE A 79 24.53 20.88 -5.16
C ILE A 79 25.80 20.29 -5.77
N LEU A 80 25.65 19.51 -6.85
CA LEU A 80 26.77 18.85 -7.51
C LEU A 80 27.45 19.75 -8.54
N ASN A 81 26.66 20.52 -9.29
CA ASN A 81 27.12 21.49 -10.29
C ASN A 81 25.96 22.47 -10.62
N ASP A 82 26.10 23.27 -11.68
CA ASP A 82 25.12 24.30 -12.07
C ASP A 82 23.83 23.75 -12.71
N SER A 83 23.68 22.44 -12.87
CA SER A 83 22.47 21.80 -13.37
C SER A 83 22.01 20.56 -12.59
N CYS A 84 22.78 20.10 -11.59
CA CYS A 84 22.51 18.87 -10.84
C CYS A 84 22.42 19.07 -9.33
N LEU A 85 21.42 18.45 -8.72
CA LEU A 85 21.16 18.41 -7.29
C LEU A 85 21.11 16.95 -6.82
N LYS A 86 21.89 16.62 -5.81
CA LYS A 86 21.75 15.37 -5.07
C LYS A 86 20.79 15.57 -3.91
N VAL A 87 19.89 14.62 -3.71
CA VAL A 87 18.79 14.68 -2.76
C VAL A 87 18.79 13.40 -1.95
N GLN A 88 18.75 13.53 -0.62
CA GLN A 88 18.49 12.40 0.27
C GLN A 88 16.98 12.24 0.43
N ILE A 89 16.47 11.06 0.07
CA ILE A 89 15.05 10.78 0.15
C ILE A 89 14.67 10.48 1.60
N PRO A 90 13.59 11.10 2.14
CA PRO A 90 13.19 10.88 3.52
C PRO A 90 12.87 9.44 3.85
N THR A 91 12.93 9.14 5.15
CA THR A 91 12.64 7.80 5.64
C THR A 91 11.16 7.45 5.69
N LEU A 92 10.27 8.45 5.68
CA LEU A 92 8.82 8.22 5.68
C LEU A 92 8.23 8.44 4.28
N ILE A 93 7.34 7.52 3.93
CA ILE A 93 6.50 7.56 2.73
C ILE A 93 5.69 8.87 2.65
N GLY A 94 5.59 9.52 1.49
CA GLY A 94 4.94 10.84 1.38
C GLY A 94 5.31 11.60 0.11
N VAL A 95 4.90 12.87 0.01
CA VAL A 95 5.30 13.76 -1.08
C VAL A 95 6.27 14.83 -0.59
N ASN A 96 7.37 15.01 -1.32
CA ASN A 96 8.28 16.15 -1.11
C ASN A 96 8.47 16.91 -2.42
N THR A 97 8.41 18.24 -2.35
CA THR A 97 8.51 19.10 -3.54
C THR A 97 9.86 19.79 -3.60
N ILE A 98 10.40 19.87 -4.81
CA ILE A 98 11.56 20.68 -5.17
C ILE A 98 11.10 21.70 -6.20
N ASN A 99 11.19 22.98 -5.86
CA ASN A 99 10.91 24.06 -6.79
C ASN A 99 12.19 24.42 -7.54
N VAL A 100 12.15 24.38 -8.86
CA VAL A 100 13.30 24.64 -9.74
C VAL A 100 13.09 25.96 -10.45
N LYS A 101 14.05 26.88 -10.34
CA LYS A 101 14.02 28.18 -11.01
C LYS A 101 15.15 28.27 -12.02
N PHE A 102 14.85 28.79 -13.21
CA PHE A 102 15.82 29.00 -14.28
C PHE A 102 16.29 30.47 -14.34
N PRO A 103 17.47 30.77 -14.91
CA PRO A 103 18.01 32.13 -14.96
C PRO A 103 17.15 33.16 -15.72
N ASP A 104 16.39 32.69 -16.71
CA ASP A 104 15.60 33.48 -17.64
C ASP A 104 14.11 33.59 -17.26
N SER A 105 13.71 33.06 -16.10
CA SER A 105 12.33 33.13 -15.62
C SER A 105 12.24 33.13 -14.10
N ASP A 106 11.31 33.92 -13.56
CA ASP A 106 10.97 33.91 -12.13
C ASP A 106 9.92 32.87 -11.74
N SER A 107 9.30 32.22 -12.74
CA SER A 107 8.43 31.08 -12.49
C SER A 107 9.25 29.89 -12.00
N ALA A 108 8.71 29.20 -10.99
CA ALA A 108 9.25 27.94 -10.51
C ALA A 108 8.50 26.76 -11.11
N TYR A 109 9.23 25.73 -11.51
CA TYR A 109 8.68 24.43 -11.88
C TYR A 109 8.69 23.51 -10.65
N LYS A 110 7.63 22.75 -10.45
CA LYS A 110 7.53 21.82 -9.31
C LYS A 110 7.92 20.42 -9.73
N ILE A 111 8.94 19.87 -9.07
CA ILE A 111 9.25 18.45 -9.10
C ILE A 111 8.75 17.83 -7.79
N ASN A 112 7.74 16.98 -7.88
CA ASN A 112 7.17 16.26 -6.75
C ASN A 112 7.76 14.85 -6.70
N LEU A 113 8.44 14.54 -5.59
CA LEU A 113 8.96 13.22 -5.29
C LEU A 113 7.89 12.42 -4.56
N ALA A 114 7.36 11.39 -5.21
CA ALA A 114 6.43 10.43 -4.65
C ALA A 114 7.24 9.31 -3.96
N VAL A 115 7.51 9.48 -2.67
CA VAL A 115 8.34 8.57 -1.87
C VAL A 115 7.53 7.36 -1.46
N GLY A 116 7.90 6.16 -1.92
CA GLY A 116 7.19 4.89 -1.65
C GLY A 116 5.78 4.83 -2.23
N MET A 117 5.47 5.68 -3.21
CA MET A 117 4.13 5.81 -3.79
C MET A 117 4.17 5.68 -5.31
N LYS A 118 3.06 5.21 -5.88
CA LYS A 118 2.78 5.19 -7.31
C LYS A 118 1.98 6.43 -7.71
N TYR A 119 2.41 7.14 -8.75
CA TYR A 119 1.63 8.21 -9.36
C TYR A 119 0.91 7.69 -10.60
N LEU A 120 -0.41 7.82 -10.64
CA LEU A 120 -1.25 7.47 -11.78
C LEU A 120 -1.99 8.70 -12.29
N ASN A 121 -1.82 9.03 -13.57
CA ASN A 121 -2.59 10.07 -14.25
C ASN A 121 -3.47 9.42 -15.32
N LEU A 122 -4.73 9.21 -14.97
CA LEU A 122 -5.70 8.49 -15.78
C LEU A 122 -6.48 9.49 -16.65
N LYS A 123 -6.55 9.24 -17.95
CA LYS A 123 -7.23 10.11 -18.92
C LYS A 123 -8.23 9.30 -19.73
N ASN A 124 -9.50 9.35 -19.32
CA ASN A 124 -10.58 8.52 -19.86
C ASN A 124 -10.23 7.03 -19.87
N GLU A 125 -9.51 6.57 -18.84
CA GLU A 125 -9.09 5.18 -18.74
C GLU A 125 -10.33 4.32 -18.53
N GLU A 126 -10.50 3.27 -19.32
CA GLU A 126 -11.57 2.31 -19.14
C GLU A 126 -11.17 1.23 -18.15
N VAL A 127 -11.92 1.08 -17.07
CA VAL A 127 -11.67 0.11 -16.00
C VAL A 127 -12.88 -0.80 -15.83
N LEU A 128 -12.62 -2.07 -15.52
CA LEU A 128 -13.66 -3.03 -15.17
C LEU A 128 -13.83 -3.03 -13.65
N LEU A 129 -15.04 -2.74 -13.19
CA LEU A 129 -15.44 -2.89 -11.79
C LEU A 129 -16.41 -4.06 -11.66
N GLY A 130 -16.70 -4.46 -10.43
CA GLY A 130 -17.56 -5.61 -10.17
C GLY A 130 -16.88 -6.96 -10.35
N PHE A 131 -17.57 -7.98 -9.89
CA PHE A 131 -17.23 -9.38 -10.02
C PHE A 131 -18.50 -10.24 -9.87
N ASN A 132 -18.81 -11.04 -10.90
CA ASN A 132 -19.90 -12.01 -10.84
C ASN A 132 -19.35 -13.38 -10.39
N LYS A 133 -19.74 -13.85 -9.20
CA LYS A 133 -19.42 -15.20 -8.73
C LYS A 133 -20.34 -16.25 -9.37
N TYR A 134 -21.61 -15.91 -9.54
CA TYR A 134 -22.67 -16.75 -10.06
C TYR A 134 -23.14 -16.26 -11.44
N THR A 135 -23.78 -17.14 -12.21
CA THR A 135 -24.35 -16.74 -13.50
C THR A 135 -25.57 -15.85 -13.30
N GLU A 136 -25.95 -15.06 -14.31
CA GLU A 136 -27.19 -14.27 -14.20
C GLU A 136 -28.43 -15.13 -13.91
N GLN A 137 -28.45 -16.36 -14.42
CA GLN A 137 -29.55 -17.29 -14.18
C GLN A 137 -29.61 -17.72 -12.71
N ASP A 138 -28.47 -17.97 -12.09
CA ASP A 138 -28.37 -18.27 -10.65
C ASP A 138 -28.84 -17.06 -9.83
N ILE A 139 -28.39 -15.85 -10.18
CA ILE A 139 -28.78 -14.61 -9.49
C ILE A 139 -30.29 -14.40 -9.54
N ARG A 140 -30.91 -14.58 -10.71
CA ARG A 140 -32.37 -14.49 -10.89
C ARG A 140 -33.12 -15.56 -10.08
N MET A 141 -32.53 -16.74 -9.92
CA MET A 141 -33.16 -17.88 -9.24
C MET A 141 -33.09 -17.75 -7.72
N PHE A 142 -31.97 -17.30 -7.17
CA PHE A 142 -31.73 -17.35 -5.72
C PHE A 142 -32.02 -16.06 -4.96
N GLN A 143 -32.29 -14.92 -5.64
CA GLN A 143 -32.74 -13.60 -5.12
C GLN A 143 -31.94 -12.96 -3.95
N HIS A 144 -31.00 -13.67 -3.33
CA HIS A 144 -30.25 -13.29 -2.14
C HIS A 144 -28.74 -13.43 -2.34
N ILE A 145 -28.27 -13.38 -3.59
CA ILE A 145 -26.85 -13.46 -3.88
C ILE A 145 -26.21 -12.08 -3.69
N ASN A 146 -25.17 -12.00 -2.86
CA ASN A 146 -24.30 -10.84 -2.73
C ASN A 146 -23.40 -10.72 -3.97
N GLU A 147 -23.93 -10.10 -5.02
CA GLU A 147 -23.15 -9.81 -6.22
C GLU A 147 -22.90 -8.32 -6.35
N ASP A 148 -21.76 -8.01 -6.95
CA ASP A 148 -21.38 -6.68 -7.39
C ASP A 148 -21.19 -6.80 -8.91
N PRO A 149 -22.25 -6.57 -9.71
CA PRO A 149 -22.21 -6.89 -11.14
C PRO A 149 -21.07 -6.19 -11.88
N GLU A 150 -20.44 -6.94 -12.78
CA GLU A 150 -19.38 -6.40 -13.63
C GLU A 150 -19.89 -5.22 -14.47
N ARG A 151 -19.16 -4.11 -14.43
CA ARG A 151 -19.50 -2.87 -15.15
C ARG A 151 -18.24 -2.18 -15.66
N LEU A 152 -18.32 -1.64 -16.88
CA LEU A 152 -17.25 -0.83 -17.46
C LEU A 152 -17.46 0.63 -17.10
N VAL A 153 -16.41 1.25 -16.56
CA VAL A 153 -16.43 2.65 -16.13
C VAL A 153 -15.23 3.36 -16.73
N SER A 154 -15.44 4.59 -17.18
CA SER A 154 -14.36 5.49 -17.60
C SER A 154 -13.96 6.37 -16.43
N ILE A 155 -12.66 6.46 -16.17
CA ILE A 155 -12.09 7.32 -15.13
C ILE A 155 -11.13 8.35 -15.71
N THR A 156 -11.28 9.59 -15.25
CA THR A 156 -10.26 10.63 -15.41
C THR A 156 -9.90 11.18 -14.04
N GLY A 157 -8.62 11.20 -13.70
CA GLY A 157 -8.15 11.70 -12.40
C GLY A 157 -6.69 11.40 -12.15
N ALA A 158 -6.10 12.10 -11.18
CA ALA A 158 -4.73 11.87 -10.75
C ALA A 158 -4.69 11.31 -9.33
N TYR A 159 -3.98 10.19 -9.15
CA TYR A 159 -3.86 9.53 -7.86
C TYR A 159 -2.40 9.35 -7.46
N LEU A 160 -2.16 9.49 -6.16
CA LEU A 160 -1.04 8.82 -5.50
C LEU A 160 -1.57 7.64 -4.72
N ILE A 161 -0.90 6.49 -4.86
CA ILE A 161 -1.27 5.25 -4.19
C ILE A 161 -0.03 4.74 -3.47
N ASP A 162 -0.16 4.34 -2.22
CA ASP A 162 0.94 3.65 -1.55
C ASP A 162 1.30 2.38 -2.33
N LYS A 163 2.59 2.26 -2.68
CA LYS A 163 3.10 1.17 -3.50
C LYS A 163 2.98 -0.18 -2.77
N TYR A 164 3.09 -0.12 -1.45
CA TYR A 164 3.03 -1.22 -0.49
C TYR A 164 1.94 -0.96 0.56
N PRO A 165 1.44 -1.97 1.26
CA PRO A 165 0.70 -1.77 2.50
C PRO A 165 1.53 -0.98 3.52
N VAL A 166 0.86 -0.21 4.38
CA VAL A 166 1.53 0.55 5.44
C VAL A 166 2.28 -0.40 6.37
N THR A 167 3.50 -0.04 6.74
CA THR A 167 4.44 -0.87 7.51
C THR A 167 4.43 -0.56 9.00
N ASN A 168 4.97 -1.47 9.81
CA ASN A 168 5.03 -1.29 11.26
C ASN A 168 5.81 -0.03 11.66
N CYS A 169 6.97 0.20 11.04
CA CYS A 169 7.78 1.39 11.31
C CYS A 169 7.02 2.68 10.96
N GLU A 170 6.31 2.71 9.84
CA GLU A 170 5.52 3.88 9.44
C GLU A 170 4.42 4.21 10.46
N ILE A 171 3.71 3.20 10.97
CA ILE A 171 2.73 3.38 12.06
C ILE A 171 3.43 3.94 13.31
N ILE A 172 4.51 3.30 13.78
CA ILE A 172 5.22 3.71 14.99
C ILE A 172 5.70 5.17 14.88
N GLN A 173 6.34 5.54 13.77
CA GLN A 173 6.90 6.88 13.60
C GLN A 173 5.80 7.95 13.43
N THR A 174 4.73 7.65 12.69
CA THR A 174 3.65 8.63 12.43
C THR A 174 2.70 8.77 13.61
N MET A 175 2.42 7.68 14.33
CA MET A 175 1.47 7.63 15.44
C MET A 175 2.15 7.61 16.81
N TRP A 176 3.45 7.96 16.89
CA TRP A 176 4.26 7.84 18.09
C TRP A 176 3.55 8.39 19.34
N ASP A 177 3.05 9.61 19.27
CA ASP A 177 2.41 10.29 20.40
C ASP A 177 0.97 9.78 20.69
N SER A 178 0.40 8.95 19.80
CA SER A 178 -0.90 8.29 20.00
C SER A 178 -0.80 6.94 20.71
N ILE A 179 0.38 6.30 20.69
CA ILE A 179 0.60 5.01 21.35
C ILE A 179 0.91 5.29 22.83
N PRO A 180 0.14 4.74 23.78
CA PRO A 180 0.34 5.00 25.21
C PRO A 180 1.54 4.22 25.78
N PHE A 181 2.10 4.67 26.91
CA PHE A 181 3.16 3.92 27.60
C PHE A 181 2.69 2.61 28.25
N GLN A 182 1.40 2.49 28.53
CA GLN A 182 0.76 1.30 29.10
C GLN A 182 -0.65 1.15 28.54
N SER A 183 -1.13 -0.09 28.41
CA SER A 183 -2.47 -0.33 27.88
C SER A 183 -3.55 0.19 28.81
N THR A 184 -4.55 0.87 28.25
CA THR A 184 -5.74 1.37 28.95
C THR A 184 -6.94 0.43 28.82
N TYR A 185 -6.79 -0.68 28.11
CA TYR A 185 -7.81 -1.72 28.02
C TYR A 185 -7.83 -2.59 29.29
N PRO A 186 -9.02 -2.96 29.81
CA PRO A 186 -9.13 -3.70 31.06
C PRO A 186 -8.62 -5.14 30.98
N GLY A 187 -8.55 -5.74 29.79
CA GLY A 187 -8.10 -7.11 29.59
C GLY A 187 -8.46 -7.70 28.22
N GLY A 188 -8.05 -8.94 28.00
CA GLY A 188 -8.42 -9.74 26.84
C GLY A 188 -7.81 -9.26 25.52
N PHE A 189 -8.44 -9.65 24.41
CA PHE A 189 -7.92 -9.49 23.06
C PHE A 189 -7.45 -8.06 22.71
N PHE A 190 -8.24 -7.04 23.06
CA PHE A 190 -7.89 -5.64 22.77
C PHE A 190 -6.68 -5.16 23.57
N LYS A 191 -6.54 -5.64 24.83
CA LYS A 191 -5.37 -5.33 25.66
C LYS A 191 -4.11 -5.93 25.03
N ASP A 192 -4.17 -7.19 24.63
CA ASP A 192 -3.03 -7.90 24.03
C ASP A 192 -2.54 -7.19 22.76
N LEU A 193 -3.46 -6.73 21.90
CA LEU A 193 -3.11 -5.98 20.69
C LEU A 193 -2.51 -4.60 21.01
N ALA A 194 -3.07 -3.87 21.97
CA ALA A 194 -2.50 -2.59 22.40
C ALA A 194 -1.08 -2.80 22.95
N GLU A 195 -0.87 -3.79 23.81
CA GLU A 195 0.45 -4.11 24.38
C GLU A 195 1.48 -4.49 23.32
N GLN A 196 1.08 -5.18 22.23
CA GLN A 196 1.99 -5.45 21.11
C GLN A 196 2.52 -4.15 20.46
N TRP A 197 1.67 -3.15 20.27
CA TRP A 197 2.09 -1.85 19.72
C TRP A 197 2.99 -1.08 20.69
N ILE A 198 2.71 -1.15 21.99
CA ILE A 198 3.54 -0.53 23.04
C ILE A 198 4.93 -1.17 23.08
N LEU A 199 4.99 -2.51 23.04
CA LEU A 199 6.26 -3.25 23.00
C LEU A 199 7.07 -2.91 21.74
N ARG A 200 6.41 -2.81 20.58
CA ARG A 200 7.05 -2.38 19.33
C ARG A 200 7.61 -0.97 19.45
N GLN A 201 6.83 -0.02 19.98
CA GLN A 201 7.31 1.35 20.20
C GLN A 201 8.49 1.40 21.17
N GLY A 202 8.43 0.65 22.28
CA GLY A 202 9.51 0.59 23.27
C GLY A 202 10.81 -0.04 22.76
N ALA A 203 10.73 -0.84 21.69
CA ALA A 203 11.88 -1.40 20.99
C ALA A 203 12.38 -0.53 19.81
N SER A 204 11.68 0.56 19.51
CA SER A 204 11.97 1.47 18.41
C SER A 204 12.62 2.77 18.89
N VAL A 205 13.31 3.46 17.98
CA VAL A 205 13.84 4.81 18.21
C VAL A 205 13.04 5.83 17.41
N ARG A 206 12.63 6.93 18.04
CA ARG A 206 11.90 8.01 17.35
C ARG A 206 12.82 8.65 16.30
N TYR A 207 12.28 8.87 15.11
CA TYR A 207 12.99 9.37 13.92
C TYR A 207 14.06 8.42 13.37
N GLU A 208 14.01 7.14 13.70
CA GLU A 208 14.85 6.14 13.07
C GLU A 208 14.49 5.90 11.60
N ASN A 209 15.41 5.29 10.86
CA ASN A 209 15.18 4.94 9.47
C ASN A 209 14.18 3.79 9.37
N CYS A 210 13.04 4.02 8.72
CA CYS A 210 12.12 2.98 8.28
C CYS A 210 12.63 2.32 6.99
N PRO A 211 12.93 1.02 7.00
CA PRO A 211 13.32 0.30 5.80
C PRO A 211 12.26 0.39 4.69
N VAL A 212 12.70 0.37 3.42
CA VAL A 212 11.81 0.30 2.25
C VAL A 212 10.88 -0.91 2.38
N HIS A 213 11.49 -2.08 2.64
CA HIS A 213 10.82 -3.36 2.79
C HIS A 213 10.65 -3.76 4.27
N ASP A 214 10.15 -2.86 5.10
CA ASP A 214 9.73 -3.24 6.46
C ASP A 214 8.52 -4.19 6.41
N THR A 215 8.28 -4.87 7.52
CA THR A 215 7.12 -5.73 7.73
C THR A 215 5.82 -4.94 7.67
N ALA A 216 4.82 -5.46 6.94
CA ALA A 216 3.49 -4.85 6.88
C ALA A 216 2.88 -4.69 8.28
N ALA A 217 2.25 -3.55 8.54
CA ALA A 217 1.43 -3.36 9.73
C ALA A 217 0.22 -4.28 9.63
N SER A 218 0.04 -5.10 10.67
CA SER A 218 -1.16 -5.90 10.85
C SER A 218 -1.78 -5.62 12.19
N SER A 219 -3.01 -6.10 12.37
CA SER A 219 -3.78 -5.87 13.59
C SER A 219 -4.08 -4.40 13.82
N ILE A 220 -4.41 -3.71 12.72
CA ILE A 220 -4.86 -2.33 12.69
C ILE A 220 -6.38 -2.30 12.56
N PHE A 221 -7.04 -1.63 13.48
CA PHE A 221 -8.48 -1.36 13.39
C PHE A 221 -8.79 -0.24 12.39
N LEU A 222 -10.00 -0.24 11.84
CA LEU A 222 -10.46 0.77 10.88
C LEU A 222 -10.24 2.20 11.37
N PHE A 223 -10.58 2.50 12.63
CA PHE A 223 -10.39 3.85 13.18
C PHE A 223 -8.91 4.24 13.24
N GLN A 224 -8.00 3.32 13.60
CA GLN A 224 -6.56 3.58 13.59
C GLN A 224 -6.04 3.88 12.19
N ALA A 225 -6.50 3.14 11.16
CA ALA A 225 -6.12 3.38 9.77
C ALA A 225 -6.58 4.78 9.27
N ILE A 226 -7.83 5.14 9.58
CA ILE A 226 -8.42 6.45 9.24
C ILE A 226 -7.71 7.59 10.00
N LYS A 227 -7.39 7.37 11.28
CA LYS A 227 -6.62 8.32 12.09
C LYS A 227 -5.20 8.50 11.54
N TYR A 228 -4.52 7.42 11.17
CA TYR A 228 -3.20 7.45 10.54
C TYR A 228 -3.22 8.26 9.23
N ALA A 229 -4.25 8.09 8.39
CA ALA A 229 -4.39 8.88 7.16
C ALA A 229 -4.45 10.40 7.43
N ASN A 230 -5.16 10.80 8.48
CA ASN A 230 -5.21 12.20 8.92
C ASN A 230 -3.85 12.68 9.45
N GLU A 231 -3.15 11.90 10.27
CA GLU A 231 -1.82 12.27 10.79
C GLU A 231 -0.79 12.38 9.67
N ARG A 232 -0.82 11.48 8.69
CA ARG A 232 0.02 11.58 7.48
C ARG A 232 -0.27 12.85 6.69
N SER A 233 -1.55 13.22 6.54
CA SER A 233 -1.95 14.46 5.87
C SER A 233 -1.39 15.68 6.60
N LYS A 234 -1.54 15.75 7.93
CA LYS A 234 -1.04 16.87 8.74
C LYS A 234 0.47 17.02 8.67
N ARG A 235 1.22 15.90 8.67
CA ARG A 235 2.68 15.90 8.56
C ARG A 235 3.16 16.62 7.29
N GLU A 236 2.38 16.54 6.21
CA GLU A 236 2.68 17.17 4.92
C GLU A 236 1.99 18.53 4.74
N GLY A 237 1.40 19.08 5.80
CA GLY A 237 0.69 20.36 5.74
C GLY A 237 -0.64 20.32 4.98
N LEU A 238 -1.16 19.13 4.71
CA LEU A 238 -2.45 18.94 4.03
C LEU A 238 -3.60 19.00 5.04
N LYS A 239 -4.79 19.38 4.54
CA LYS A 239 -6.01 19.30 5.31
C LYS A 239 -6.36 17.83 5.59
N PRO A 240 -6.65 17.42 6.84
CA PRO A 240 -7.15 16.07 7.12
C PRO A 240 -8.40 15.73 6.29
N TYR A 241 -8.48 14.51 5.78
CA TYR A 241 -9.61 14.08 4.95
C TYR A 241 -10.84 13.72 5.79
N TYR A 242 -10.62 13.14 6.98
CA TYR A 242 -11.67 12.69 7.86
C TYR A 242 -11.90 13.66 9.02
N VAL A 243 -13.17 13.91 9.33
CA VAL A 243 -13.64 14.70 10.47
C VAL A 243 -14.31 13.77 11.47
N PHE A 244 -13.88 13.84 12.72
CA PHE A 244 -14.37 13.00 13.80
C PHE A 244 -15.35 13.74 14.70
N SER A 245 -16.48 13.12 15.04
CA SER A 245 -17.43 13.67 16.00
C SER A 245 -18.06 12.57 16.85
N LYS A 246 -18.58 12.94 18.02
CA LYS A 246 -19.35 12.03 18.87
C LYS A 246 -20.62 11.54 18.17
N THR A 247 -21.11 10.39 18.59
CA THR A 247 -22.36 9.79 18.12
C THR A 247 -23.17 9.25 19.29
N THR A 248 -24.49 9.18 19.12
CA THR A 248 -25.40 8.48 20.04
C THR A 248 -25.79 7.10 19.54
N LYS A 249 -25.40 6.73 18.32
CA LYS A 249 -25.64 5.39 17.77
C LYS A 249 -24.70 4.37 18.42
N ASP A 250 -25.24 3.19 18.70
CA ASP A 250 -24.58 2.06 19.34
C ASP A 250 -24.27 0.92 18.37
N ASN A 251 -24.27 1.21 17.07
CA ASN A 251 -23.97 0.25 16.02
C ASN A 251 -23.22 0.91 14.85
N GLN A 252 -22.45 0.11 14.11
CA GLN A 252 -21.82 0.55 12.87
C GLN A 252 -22.89 0.81 11.80
N ALA A 253 -22.74 1.87 11.03
CA ALA A 253 -23.71 2.27 10.01
C ALA A 253 -23.09 3.20 8.97
N ILE A 254 -23.55 3.12 7.73
CA ILE A 254 -23.46 4.26 6.81
C ILE A 254 -24.69 5.16 7.05
N ILE A 255 -24.46 6.43 7.36
CA ILE A 255 -25.53 7.40 7.64
C ILE A 255 -26.02 8.04 6.34
N SER A 256 -25.07 8.40 5.49
CA SER A 256 -25.25 9.00 4.17
C SER A 256 -23.93 8.89 3.42
N ARG A 257 -23.90 9.31 2.14
CA ARG A 257 -22.66 9.49 1.38
C ARG A 257 -21.55 10.09 2.24
N LYS A 258 -20.42 9.39 2.31
CA LYS A 258 -19.20 9.81 3.01
C LYS A 258 -19.37 10.13 4.51
N LYS A 259 -20.38 9.56 5.15
CA LYS A 259 -20.67 9.75 6.58
C LYS A 259 -21.03 8.43 7.25
N TYR A 260 -20.28 8.09 8.29
CA TYR A 260 -20.24 6.75 8.85
C TYR A 260 -20.30 6.78 10.37
N ILE A 261 -20.81 5.71 10.96
CA ILE A 261 -20.53 5.29 12.34
C ILE A 261 -19.65 4.06 12.28
N ILE A 262 -18.49 4.13 12.92
CA ILE A 262 -17.53 3.02 13.02
C ILE A 262 -17.24 2.70 14.47
N SER A 263 -16.76 1.47 14.73
CA SER A 263 -16.22 1.11 16.04
C SER A 263 -15.04 2.01 16.39
N TYR A 264 -15.08 2.61 17.57
CA TYR A 264 -14.00 3.45 18.07
C TYR A 264 -13.00 2.53 18.78
N LEU A 265 -12.08 1.95 18.01
CA LEU A 265 -11.00 1.12 18.53
C LEU A 265 -9.68 1.78 18.16
N ASP A 266 -8.91 2.20 19.17
CA ASP A 266 -7.62 2.90 19.02
C ASP A 266 -6.55 2.23 19.92
N PHE A 267 -5.32 2.74 19.90
CA PHE A 267 -4.25 2.28 20.80
C PHE A 267 -4.62 2.44 22.28
N ASN A 268 -5.48 3.43 22.58
CA ASN A 268 -6.09 3.61 23.88
C ASN A 268 -7.55 3.16 23.85
N ASN A 269 -8.02 2.60 24.98
CA ASN A 269 -9.42 2.25 25.20
C ASN A 269 -10.26 3.54 25.28
N PRO A 270 -11.12 3.82 24.29
CA PRO A 270 -11.96 4.99 24.32
C PRO A 270 -13.15 4.80 25.28
N LYS A 271 -13.73 5.90 25.71
CA LYS A 271 -14.94 5.88 26.57
C LYS A 271 -16.18 5.47 25.79
N ASP A 272 -16.26 5.92 24.53
CA ASP A 272 -17.37 5.66 23.63
C ASP A 272 -16.99 4.47 22.73
N ALA A 273 -17.91 3.51 22.54
CA ALA A 273 -17.66 2.34 21.70
C ALA A 273 -17.68 2.66 20.19
N TYR A 274 -18.31 3.76 19.80
CA TYR A 274 -18.51 4.16 18.42
C TYR A 274 -18.18 5.64 18.22
N ILE A 275 -17.79 5.98 17.00
CA ILE A 275 -17.49 7.34 16.59
C ILE A 275 -18.10 7.64 15.23
N GLN A 276 -18.57 8.88 15.05
CA GLN A 276 -18.99 9.34 13.74
C GLN A 276 -17.79 9.88 12.97
N VAL A 277 -17.68 9.46 11.72
CA VAL A 277 -16.68 9.93 10.76
C VAL A 277 -17.41 10.55 9.57
N SER A 278 -17.05 11.78 9.21
CA SER A 278 -17.48 12.40 7.95
C SER A 278 -16.27 12.82 7.12
N VAL A 279 -16.44 12.95 5.82
CA VAL A 279 -15.37 13.44 4.93
C VAL A 279 -15.44 14.95 4.77
N ASP A 280 -14.27 15.59 4.73
CA ASP A 280 -14.10 16.97 4.26
C ASP A 280 -13.79 16.98 2.77
N GLU A 281 -14.78 17.27 1.92
CA GLU A 281 -14.62 17.20 0.46
C GLU A 281 -13.69 18.29 -0.13
N SER A 282 -13.32 19.30 0.67
CA SER A 282 -12.29 20.27 0.26
C SER A 282 -10.87 19.77 0.52
N SER A 283 -10.71 18.65 1.24
CA SER A 283 -9.43 18.01 1.45
C SER A 283 -9.08 17.13 0.25
N ASP A 284 -7.86 17.30 -0.26
CA ASP A 284 -7.20 16.34 -1.13
C ASP A 284 -6.16 15.52 -0.35
N GLY A 285 -6.32 15.38 0.96
CA GLY A 285 -5.44 14.65 1.86
C GLY A 285 -5.50 13.13 1.66
N TYR A 286 -4.69 12.42 2.44
CA TYR A 286 -4.63 10.97 2.42
C TYR A 286 -5.89 10.33 3.00
N ARG A 287 -6.27 9.18 2.43
CA ARG A 287 -7.43 8.41 2.86
C ARG A 287 -7.32 6.94 2.49
N LEU A 288 -8.16 6.11 3.09
CA LEU A 288 -8.41 4.76 2.59
C LEU A 288 -9.05 4.84 1.20
N PRO A 289 -8.74 3.87 0.32
CA PRO A 289 -9.46 3.75 -0.94
C PRO A 289 -10.93 3.41 -0.68
N TYR A 290 -11.79 3.91 -1.56
CA TYR A 290 -13.14 3.37 -1.66
C TYR A 290 -13.10 1.99 -2.32
N TYR A 291 -14.15 1.20 -2.11
CA TYR A 291 -14.26 -0.16 -2.61
C TYR A 291 -13.97 -0.28 -4.13
N ASP A 292 -14.56 0.58 -4.95
CA ASP A 292 -14.34 0.59 -6.41
C ASP A 292 -12.94 1.06 -6.80
N GLU A 293 -12.40 2.05 -6.10
CA GLU A 293 -11.02 2.52 -6.29
C GLU A 293 -10.03 1.40 -5.99
N TRP A 294 -10.20 0.70 -4.87
CA TRP A 294 -9.36 -0.45 -4.53
C TRP A 294 -9.42 -1.51 -5.62
N MET A 295 -10.60 -1.81 -6.16
CA MET A 295 -10.74 -2.82 -7.21
C MET A 295 -10.03 -2.40 -8.51
N MET A 296 -10.16 -1.14 -8.91
CA MET A 296 -9.42 -0.59 -10.05
C MET A 296 -7.89 -0.74 -9.82
N PHE A 297 -7.41 -0.32 -8.65
CA PHE A 297 -5.99 -0.42 -8.31
C PHE A 297 -5.53 -1.87 -8.29
N ALA A 298 -6.32 -2.79 -7.73
CA ALA A 298 -6.00 -4.20 -7.65
C ALA A 298 -5.88 -4.85 -9.03
N ARG A 299 -6.84 -4.55 -9.92
CA ARG A 299 -6.84 -5.01 -11.31
C ARG A 299 -5.64 -4.51 -12.10
N GLY A 300 -5.13 -3.32 -11.80
CA GLY A 300 -3.91 -2.82 -12.42
C GLY A 300 -3.98 -2.75 -13.95
N GLY A 301 -5.15 -2.41 -14.50
CA GLY A 301 -5.45 -2.42 -15.94
C GLY A 301 -5.98 -3.77 -16.49
N ASP A 302 -6.05 -4.83 -15.68
CA ASP A 302 -6.60 -6.13 -16.11
C ASP A 302 -8.14 -6.14 -16.10
N LYS A 303 -8.72 -6.28 -17.30
CA LYS A 303 -10.17 -6.35 -17.53
C LYS A 303 -10.69 -7.76 -17.86
N LYS A 304 -9.84 -8.80 -17.74
CA LYS A 304 -10.17 -10.15 -18.24
C LYS A 304 -10.01 -11.25 -17.21
N LYS A 305 -9.12 -11.06 -16.24
CA LYS A 305 -8.83 -12.10 -15.26
C LYS A 305 -9.68 -11.94 -13.99
N ARG A 306 -9.93 -13.06 -13.32
CA ARG A 306 -10.62 -13.11 -12.01
C ARG A 306 -9.70 -12.68 -10.87
N ALA A 307 -8.40 -12.91 -11.01
CA ALA A 307 -7.35 -12.46 -10.11
C ALA A 307 -6.07 -12.16 -10.90
N ILE A 308 -5.09 -11.53 -10.26
CA ILE A 308 -3.80 -11.15 -10.88
C ILE A 308 -3.06 -12.34 -11.51
N TRP A 309 -3.20 -13.52 -10.91
CA TRP A 309 -2.55 -14.75 -11.33
C TRP A 309 -3.33 -15.56 -12.39
N GLY A 310 -4.51 -15.14 -12.83
CA GLY A 310 -5.24 -15.87 -13.88
C GLY A 310 -6.75 -16.06 -13.69
N ASN A 311 -7.28 -16.91 -14.55
CA ASN A 311 -8.63 -17.47 -14.53
C ASN A 311 -8.56 -18.97 -14.25
N TYR A 312 -9.51 -19.53 -13.49
CA TYR A 312 -9.54 -20.94 -13.08
C TYR A 312 -8.23 -21.43 -12.43
N LEU A 313 -8.13 -22.73 -12.11
CA LEU A 313 -7.05 -23.44 -11.39
C LEU A 313 -5.63 -23.00 -11.79
N PRO A 314 -5.07 -21.92 -11.21
CA PRO A 314 -3.66 -21.60 -11.37
C PRO A 314 -2.87 -22.66 -10.60
N SER A 315 -1.57 -22.82 -10.83
CA SER A 315 -0.76 -23.52 -9.83
C SER A 315 -0.55 -22.61 -8.63
N LEU A 316 -0.55 -23.15 -7.41
CA LEU A 316 -0.24 -22.38 -6.20
C LEU A 316 1.11 -21.65 -6.34
N GLN A 317 2.11 -22.33 -6.92
CA GLN A 317 3.42 -21.75 -7.20
C GLN A 317 3.35 -20.50 -8.10
N TYR A 318 2.41 -20.44 -9.04
CA TYR A 318 2.22 -19.27 -9.88
C TYR A 318 1.54 -18.12 -9.12
N ALA A 319 0.50 -18.42 -8.32
CA ALA A 319 -0.18 -17.43 -7.49
C ALA A 319 0.76 -16.83 -6.43
N GLN A 320 1.64 -17.65 -5.83
CA GLN A 320 2.66 -17.23 -4.87
C GLN A 320 3.73 -16.29 -5.44
N ARG A 321 3.76 -16.06 -6.76
CA ARG A 321 4.59 -15.01 -7.37
C ARG A 321 4.03 -13.61 -7.14
N TYR A 322 2.76 -13.49 -6.78
CA TYR A 322 2.04 -12.22 -6.64
C TYR A 322 1.44 -12.02 -5.26
N ALA A 323 1.18 -13.10 -4.52
CA ALA A 323 0.54 -13.05 -3.21
C ALA A 323 1.23 -13.96 -2.20
N ASN A 324 1.49 -13.42 -1.02
CA ASN A 324 2.00 -14.22 0.10
C ASN A 324 0.83 -14.72 0.95
N PHE A 325 0.43 -15.98 0.73
CA PHE A 325 -0.60 -16.66 1.52
C PHE A 325 -0.07 -17.30 2.81
N GLY A 326 1.23 -17.11 3.10
CA GLY A 326 1.93 -17.54 4.32
C GLY A 326 2.08 -19.04 4.53
N ILE A 327 2.80 -19.36 5.62
CA ILE A 327 2.93 -20.70 6.20
C ILE A 327 2.74 -20.53 7.73
N GLY A 328 1.51 -20.26 8.16
CA GLY A 328 0.99 -20.57 9.51
C GLY A 328 1.61 -19.95 10.77
N ASN A 329 2.64 -19.09 10.71
CA ASN A 329 3.35 -18.59 11.91
C ASN A 329 2.81 -17.27 12.49
N GLY A 330 1.77 -16.69 11.90
CA GLY A 330 0.95 -15.64 12.53
C GLY A 330 1.50 -14.20 12.46
N TYR A 331 2.74 -13.99 12.03
CA TYR A 331 3.37 -12.68 11.85
C TYR A 331 3.37 -12.23 10.38
N THR A 332 3.27 -10.93 10.12
CA THR A 332 3.46 -10.37 8.78
C THR A 332 4.92 -10.47 8.32
N GLN A 333 5.14 -10.27 7.02
CA GLN A 333 6.45 -10.35 6.36
C GLN A 333 6.82 -8.99 5.73
N PRO A 334 8.09 -8.79 5.33
CA PRO A 334 8.50 -7.65 4.53
C PRO A 334 7.59 -7.38 3.32
N VAL A 335 7.25 -6.13 3.07
CA VAL A 335 6.49 -5.73 1.88
C VAL A 335 7.34 -5.78 0.61
N GLY A 336 6.71 -5.89 -0.55
CA GLY A 336 7.36 -5.69 -1.85
C GLY A 336 8.26 -6.83 -2.32
N GLN A 337 8.11 -8.02 -1.74
CA GLN A 337 8.99 -9.17 -2.03
C GLN A 337 8.53 -9.99 -3.25
N LEU A 338 7.30 -9.78 -3.71
CA LEU A 338 6.67 -10.49 -4.81
C LEU A 338 6.48 -9.59 -6.04
N LYS A 339 5.92 -10.13 -7.12
CA LYS A 339 5.68 -9.35 -8.34
C LYS A 339 4.54 -8.34 -8.14
N PRO A 340 4.67 -7.12 -8.68
CA PRO A 340 3.57 -6.16 -8.67
C PRO A 340 2.50 -6.51 -9.71
N ASN A 341 1.36 -5.82 -9.61
CA ASN A 341 0.35 -5.79 -10.66
C ASN A 341 0.72 -4.83 -11.82
N GLY A 342 -0.18 -4.67 -12.80
CA GLY A 342 0.07 -3.85 -13.98
C GLY A 342 0.27 -2.35 -13.72
N TYR A 343 -0.13 -1.85 -12.55
CA TYR A 343 0.16 -0.48 -12.11
C TYR A 343 1.45 -0.36 -11.28
N GLY A 344 2.17 -1.46 -11.03
CA GLY A 344 3.37 -1.43 -10.19
C GLY A 344 3.07 -1.45 -8.69
N LEU A 345 1.86 -1.84 -8.29
CA LEU A 345 1.46 -1.99 -6.89
C LEU A 345 1.76 -3.40 -6.39
N TYR A 346 2.31 -3.50 -5.19
CA TYR A 346 2.74 -4.75 -4.57
C TYR A 346 1.80 -5.16 -3.45
N ASP A 347 1.76 -6.46 -3.16
CA ASP A 347 1.03 -7.04 -2.03
C ASP A 347 -0.45 -6.64 -1.99
N ILE A 348 -1.05 -6.41 -3.17
CA ILE A 348 -2.50 -6.20 -3.32
C ILE A 348 -3.27 -7.43 -2.83
N PHE A 349 -2.66 -8.61 -2.96
CA PHE A 349 -3.20 -9.86 -2.48
C PHE A 349 -2.24 -10.54 -1.51
N GLY A 350 -2.78 -11.15 -0.46
CA GLY A 350 -2.00 -11.78 0.60
C GLY A 350 -1.32 -10.76 1.51
N LEU A 351 -0.40 -11.24 2.35
CA LEU A 351 0.30 -10.46 3.39
C LEU A 351 -0.63 -9.94 4.50
N VAL A 352 -1.52 -9.01 4.19
CA VAL A 352 -2.53 -8.43 5.08
C VAL A 352 -3.83 -8.18 4.32
N TRP A 353 -4.96 -8.27 5.02
CA TRP A 353 -6.20 -7.69 4.51
C TRP A 353 -6.08 -6.17 4.45
N GLU A 354 -6.73 -5.53 3.47
CA GLU A 354 -6.76 -4.08 3.38
C GLU A 354 -8.15 -3.52 3.69
N HIS A 355 -8.23 -2.60 4.67
CA HIS A 355 -9.44 -1.82 4.94
C HIS A 355 -9.80 -0.95 3.73
N VAL A 356 -11.05 -1.07 3.25
CA VAL A 356 -11.64 -0.20 2.23
C VAL A 356 -12.99 0.34 2.68
N LEU A 357 -13.32 1.56 2.28
CA LEU A 357 -14.60 2.19 2.63
C LEU A 357 -15.63 2.04 1.50
N PHE A 358 -16.90 1.95 1.86
CA PHE A 358 -17.99 2.22 0.91
C PHE A 358 -18.25 3.72 0.84
N GLU A 359 -18.37 4.29 -0.35
CA GLU A 359 -18.59 5.74 -0.49
C GLU A 359 -20.02 6.14 -0.06
N GLU A 360 -21.03 5.37 -0.48
CA GLU A 360 -22.44 5.67 -0.26
C GLU A 360 -23.18 4.50 0.41
N ASP A 361 -23.34 3.39 -0.29
CA ASP A 361 -24.04 2.21 0.18
C ASP A 361 -23.15 0.98 0.14
N ASN A 362 -23.42 0.04 1.05
CA ASN A 362 -22.83 -1.29 0.99
C ASN A 362 -23.74 -2.20 0.14
N PRO A 363 -23.31 -2.64 -1.05
CA PRO A 363 -24.14 -3.43 -1.96
C PRO A 363 -24.36 -4.87 -1.44
N PHE A 364 -23.60 -5.31 -0.43
CA PHE A 364 -23.65 -6.68 0.05
C PHE A 364 -24.69 -6.86 1.16
N SER A 365 -25.71 -7.66 0.89
CA SER A 365 -26.83 -7.94 1.80
C SER A 365 -26.42 -8.60 3.13
N VAL A 366 -25.36 -9.43 3.12
CA VAL A 366 -24.81 -10.09 4.32
C VAL A 366 -24.00 -9.11 5.21
N GLN A 367 -23.65 -7.95 4.66
CA GLN A 367 -22.87 -6.90 5.35
C GLN A 367 -23.67 -5.60 5.54
N ARG A 368 -25.01 -5.65 5.43
CA ARG A 368 -25.90 -4.47 5.40
C ARG A 368 -25.53 -3.46 6.49
N GLY A 369 -25.20 -2.24 6.03
CA GLY A 369 -24.90 -1.10 6.89
C GLY A 369 -23.44 -0.99 7.35
N SER A 370 -22.57 -1.99 7.12
CA SER A 370 -21.14 -1.85 7.43
C SER A 370 -20.51 -0.79 6.51
N PRO A 371 -19.80 0.21 7.06
CA PRO A 371 -19.18 1.29 6.28
C PRO A 371 -17.88 0.86 5.57
N SER A 372 -17.40 -0.34 5.83
CA SER A 372 -16.15 -0.87 5.28
C SER A 372 -16.22 -2.38 5.07
N CYS A 373 -15.29 -2.87 4.25
CA CYS A 373 -14.95 -4.29 4.16
C CYS A 373 -13.43 -4.46 4.06
N LEU A 374 -12.99 -5.71 4.10
CA LEU A 374 -11.59 -6.11 3.93
C LEU A 374 -11.39 -6.71 2.53
N LYS A 375 -10.30 -6.32 1.85
CA LYS A 375 -9.96 -6.76 0.49
C LYS A 375 -8.57 -7.40 0.43
N GLY A 376 -8.30 -8.17 -0.64
CA GLY A 376 -6.96 -8.68 -0.99
C GLY A 376 -6.59 -10.07 -0.45
N GLY A 377 -7.15 -10.54 0.67
CA GLY A 377 -6.62 -11.75 1.31
C GLY A 377 -5.42 -11.44 2.19
N ASN A 378 -5.21 -12.26 3.22
CA ASN A 378 -4.05 -12.16 4.09
C ASN A 378 -3.05 -13.31 3.85
N ASN A 379 -1.98 -13.34 4.65
CA ASN A 379 -1.02 -14.43 4.68
C ASN A 379 -1.46 -15.68 5.46
N ARG A 380 -2.77 -15.89 5.61
CA ARG A 380 -3.34 -17.06 6.29
C ARG A 380 -4.35 -17.79 5.42
N ALA A 381 -4.53 -17.35 4.16
CA ALA A 381 -5.35 -18.06 3.20
C ALA A 381 -4.93 -19.53 3.11
N LEU A 382 -5.90 -20.43 3.20
CA LEU A 382 -5.67 -21.86 3.20
C LEU A 382 -5.04 -22.29 1.87
N LEU A 383 -4.00 -23.12 1.95
CA LEU A 383 -3.33 -23.70 0.79
C LEU A 383 -4.09 -24.89 0.20
N GLU A 384 -4.91 -25.56 1.01
CA GLU A 384 -5.75 -26.71 0.65
C GLU A 384 -7.18 -26.54 1.22
N PRO A 385 -8.21 -27.05 0.53
CA PRO A 385 -9.59 -26.96 1.00
C PRO A 385 -9.80 -27.85 2.24
N THR A 386 -10.56 -27.36 3.22
CA THR A 386 -10.90 -28.10 4.44
C THR A 386 -12.41 -28.27 4.57
N LEU A 387 -12.85 -29.36 5.20
CA LEU A 387 -14.25 -29.56 5.59
C LEU A 387 -14.63 -28.80 6.86
N GLU A 388 -13.65 -28.27 7.59
CA GLU A 388 -13.86 -27.45 8.79
C GLU A 388 -14.19 -25.99 8.42
N VAL A 389 -15.05 -25.37 9.22
CA VAL A 389 -15.37 -23.94 9.13
C VAL A 389 -14.18 -23.15 9.66
N THR A 390 -13.24 -22.82 8.78
CA THR A 390 -12.12 -21.92 9.09
C THR A 390 -12.53 -20.48 8.78
N TYR A 391 -11.93 -19.52 9.48
CA TYR A 391 -12.11 -18.08 9.24
C TYR A 391 -11.29 -17.57 8.03
N GLU A 392 -10.53 -18.44 7.37
CA GLU A 392 -9.56 -18.04 6.34
C GLU A 392 -10.03 -18.53 4.96
N PRO A 393 -9.94 -17.70 3.91
CA PRO A 393 -10.31 -18.13 2.57
C PRO A 393 -9.37 -19.20 2.02
N TYR A 394 -9.91 -20.06 1.17
CA TYR A 394 -9.08 -20.84 0.27
C TYR A 394 -8.50 -19.95 -0.82
N TRP A 395 -7.19 -20.06 -1.09
CA TRP A 395 -6.50 -19.13 -2.00
C TRP A 395 -7.10 -19.08 -3.42
N LYS A 396 -7.72 -20.16 -3.90
CA LYS A 396 -8.37 -20.21 -5.22
C LYS A 396 -9.68 -19.43 -5.29
N ASP A 397 -10.29 -19.16 -4.14
CA ASP A 397 -11.53 -18.39 -4.03
C ASP A 397 -11.25 -16.88 -3.95
N ILE A 398 -9.99 -16.49 -3.77
CA ILE A 398 -9.58 -15.08 -3.76
C ILE A 398 -9.60 -14.54 -5.19
N THR A 399 -10.36 -13.47 -5.39
CA THR A 399 -10.58 -12.79 -6.68
C THR A 399 -10.58 -11.28 -6.47
N TYR A 400 -10.63 -10.49 -7.53
CA TYR A 400 -10.80 -9.03 -7.41
C TYR A 400 -12.08 -8.63 -6.67
N GLY A 401 -13.13 -9.46 -6.74
CA GLY A 401 -14.40 -9.25 -6.05
C GLY A 401 -14.42 -9.72 -4.60
N TYR A 402 -13.52 -10.63 -4.22
CA TYR A 402 -13.49 -11.21 -2.87
C TYR A 402 -13.45 -10.10 -1.80
N SER A 403 -14.32 -10.21 -0.79
CA SER A 403 -14.30 -9.33 0.38
C SER A 403 -14.70 -10.09 1.65
N GLU A 404 -14.12 -9.68 2.78
CA GLU A 404 -14.57 -10.11 4.11
C GLU A 404 -15.28 -8.96 4.83
N PRO A 405 -16.30 -9.23 5.67
CA PRO A 405 -16.88 -8.20 6.51
C PRO A 405 -15.89 -7.76 7.60
N ASN A 406 -15.87 -6.46 7.88
CA ASN A 406 -15.04 -5.89 8.94
C ASN A 406 -15.72 -6.02 10.32
N TYR A 407 -15.84 -7.26 10.82
CA TYR A 407 -16.53 -7.55 12.09
C TYR A 407 -15.76 -7.12 13.36
N THR A 408 -14.72 -6.28 13.27
CA THR A 408 -13.84 -5.77 14.36
C THR A 408 -12.65 -6.66 14.76
N GLY A 409 -12.28 -7.63 13.92
CA GLY A 409 -11.29 -8.62 14.26
C GLY A 409 -9.90 -8.28 13.73
N GLY A 410 -9.23 -7.27 14.30
CA GLY A 410 -7.86 -6.80 14.00
C GLY A 410 -6.78 -7.89 14.07
N ARG A 411 -6.91 -8.95 13.30
CA ARG A 411 -5.99 -10.07 13.13
C ARG A 411 -5.66 -10.09 11.65
N ALA A 412 -4.42 -9.74 11.31
CA ALA A 412 -3.96 -9.62 9.93
C ALA A 412 -4.64 -8.51 9.08
N GLU A 413 -5.43 -7.63 9.70
CA GLU A 413 -5.95 -6.41 9.08
C GLU A 413 -4.85 -5.34 9.00
N GLY A 414 -4.62 -4.83 7.80
CA GLY A 414 -3.76 -3.70 7.48
C GLY A 414 -4.49 -2.78 6.50
N PHE A 415 -3.74 -1.94 5.80
CA PHE A 415 -4.31 -1.00 4.83
C PHE A 415 -3.20 -0.38 3.97
N ARG A 416 -3.64 0.29 2.90
CA ARG A 416 -2.82 1.22 2.13
C ARG A 416 -3.58 2.54 1.99
N LEU A 417 -2.88 3.64 1.80
CA LEU A 417 -3.51 4.93 1.56
C LEU A 417 -3.45 5.34 0.10
N ILE A 418 -4.40 6.19 -0.27
CA ILE A 418 -4.42 6.90 -1.53
C ILE A 418 -4.62 8.40 -1.31
N ARG A 419 -4.33 9.17 -2.34
CA ARG A 419 -4.60 10.60 -2.43
C ARG A 419 -5.11 10.93 -3.83
N ASN A 420 -6.31 11.50 -3.95
CA ASN A 420 -6.86 12.01 -5.21
C ASN A 420 -6.40 13.46 -5.37
N ILE A 421 -5.37 13.69 -6.21
CA ILE A 421 -4.71 14.99 -6.32
C ILE A 421 -5.69 16.03 -6.87
N GLY A 422 -5.89 17.11 -6.11
CA GLY A 422 -6.84 18.16 -6.45
C GLY A 422 -8.31 17.74 -6.41
N ASN A 423 -8.62 16.58 -5.79
CA ASN A 423 -9.96 15.99 -5.70
C ASN A 423 -10.71 15.98 -7.06
N ASN A 424 -9.99 15.61 -8.12
CA ASN A 424 -10.43 15.82 -9.50
C ASN A 424 -10.97 14.57 -10.20
N ALA A 425 -10.86 13.40 -9.56
CA ALA A 425 -11.31 12.15 -10.13
C ALA A 425 -12.81 12.17 -10.49
N LYS A 426 -13.12 11.73 -11.71
CA LYS A 426 -14.47 11.60 -12.25
C LYS A 426 -14.64 10.21 -12.82
N TRP A 427 -15.74 9.58 -12.44
CA TRP A 427 -16.13 8.24 -12.87
C TRP A 427 -17.42 8.34 -13.67
N THR A 428 -17.45 7.75 -14.86
CA THR A 428 -18.60 7.75 -15.75
C THR A 428 -18.85 6.34 -16.24
N GLU A 429 -20.01 5.76 -15.94
CA GLU A 429 -20.38 4.46 -16.50
C GLU A 429 -20.42 4.53 -18.02
N ILE A 430 -19.74 3.58 -18.65
CA ILE A 430 -19.81 3.42 -20.09
C ILE A 430 -21.08 2.63 -20.33
N LYS A 431 -22.12 3.27 -20.89
CA LYS A 431 -23.34 2.56 -21.29
C LYS A 431 -22.90 1.36 -22.14
N THR A 432 -23.13 0.16 -21.62
CA THR A 432 -23.14 -1.04 -22.45
C THR A 432 -24.19 -0.78 -23.51
N VAL A 433 -23.80 -0.82 -24.78
CA VAL A 433 -24.75 -0.85 -25.88
C VAL A 433 -25.55 -2.12 -25.65
N ASP A 434 -26.77 -1.98 -25.15
CA ASP A 434 -27.66 -3.10 -24.93
C ASP A 434 -27.75 -3.94 -26.20
N GLU A 435 -27.67 -5.24 -25.94
CA GLU A 435 -27.88 -6.34 -26.86
C GLU A 435 -29.19 -6.10 -27.63
N ASN A 436 -29.07 -6.02 -28.97
CA ASN A 436 -30.23 -6.02 -29.88
C ASN A 436 -30.96 -7.35 -29.88
#